data_AF-A0A7I7SJ57-F1
#
_entry.id   AF-A0A7I7SJ57-F1
#
_cell.length_a   1.000
_cell.length_b   1.000
_cell.length_c   1.000
_cell.angle_alpha   90.00
_cell.angle_beta   90.00
_cell.angle_gamma   90.00
#
_symmetry.space_group_name_H-M   'P 1'
#
loop_
_entity.id
_entity.type
_entity.pdbx_description
1 polymer ?
#
loop_
_entity_poly.entity_id
_entity_poly.type
_entity_poly.pdbx_seq_one_letter_code
_entity_poly.pdbx_strand_id
1 'polypeptide(L)'
;MGLQVNPADLLRVADVYNELALRTAALGPRAAEELHGVLATHGTMGFPVAVGIAAGLTPHEDALTVKAADFQRDAELFTEHADAYQDEDRAAADRLRGDSDDREPSKPQIQAVDNRTEKAEPEPEDNRRQNQIDAFTEVYGRAPVTANDWRMAAQLDPHSYNTKNQGAPPNVVVGRIDPVEGQGIVRTNLFIPGESAWTPSGDNLGDNRGFSPTAGPEDSRVSIYVDFDNGFIVARQNPSVMNDQVDVGTPDIRVSQNPAGSVLIEYHAADPFSPGGEALAKDTPWNVNGRIVVKPTDVGPITGGQVSDFPAIEIYSDRGADTTAIGKIMPENTGQFGPLVGLPFTQQIGPGLMTEFPEQVYPPPAGIPARTPAPGGQIPGFDSPGAVGPVARPPSGIIIPYPSAELGPADDPVRVPVGQ
;
A
#
# COMPACT_ATOMS: atom_id res chain seq x y z
N MET A 1 -27.45 -14.21 8.65
CA MET A 1 -27.35 -13.02 7.77
C MET A 1 -26.44 -13.46 6.64
N GLY A 2 -26.99 -13.74 5.46
CA GLY A 2 -26.18 -14.14 4.31
C GLY A 2 -25.46 -12.92 3.76
N LEU A 3 -24.17 -13.05 3.44
CA LEU A 3 -23.42 -12.03 2.71
C LEU A 3 -24.10 -11.76 1.36
N GLN A 4 -24.19 -10.48 0.97
CA GLN A 4 -24.57 -10.10 -0.39
C GLN A 4 -23.30 -10.05 -1.26
N VAL A 5 -22.91 -11.20 -1.80
CA VAL A 5 -21.88 -11.25 -2.86
C VAL A 5 -22.60 -11.34 -4.20
N ASN A 6 -22.28 -10.44 -5.13
CA ASN A 6 -22.83 -10.50 -6.48
C ASN A 6 -21.96 -11.45 -7.34
N PRO A 7 -22.51 -12.56 -7.88
CA PRO A 7 -21.74 -13.49 -8.72
C PRO A 7 -21.08 -12.83 -9.93
N ALA A 8 -21.64 -11.73 -10.45
CA ALA A 8 -21.06 -11.02 -11.59
C ALA A 8 -19.73 -10.34 -11.26
N ASP A 9 -19.51 -9.98 -9.99
CA ASP A 9 -18.25 -9.38 -9.56
C ASP A 9 -17.16 -10.45 -9.38
N LEU A 10 -17.53 -11.67 -8.92
CA LEU A 10 -16.62 -12.81 -8.85
C LEU A 10 -16.13 -13.24 -10.24
N LEU A 11 -17.03 -13.29 -11.23
CA LEU A 11 -16.67 -13.59 -12.61
C LEU A 11 -15.74 -12.52 -13.21
N ARG A 12 -15.94 -11.25 -12.87
CA ARG A 12 -15.06 -10.17 -13.32
C ARG A 12 -13.65 -10.30 -12.74
N VAL A 13 -13.52 -10.74 -11.48
CA VAL A 13 -12.22 -11.02 -10.87
C VAL A 13 -11.56 -12.23 -11.54
N ALA A 14 -12.33 -13.28 -11.83
CA ALA A 14 -11.83 -14.46 -12.57
C ALA A 14 -11.23 -14.05 -13.93
N ASP A 15 -11.89 -13.15 -14.67
CA ASP A 15 -11.37 -12.61 -15.94
C ASP A 15 -10.04 -11.86 -15.76
N VAL A 16 -9.89 -11.07 -14.69
CA VAL A 16 -8.65 -10.34 -14.38
C VAL A 16 -7.52 -11.31 -14.03
N TYR A 17 -7.80 -12.35 -13.25
CA TYR A 17 -6.81 -13.38 -12.92
C TYR A 17 -6.39 -14.20 -14.14
N ASN A 18 -7.34 -14.50 -15.04
CA ASN A 18 -7.02 -15.10 -16.34
C ASN A 18 -6.13 -14.19 -17.18
N GLU A 19 -6.40 -12.89 -17.23
CA GLU A 19 -5.55 -11.94 -17.94
C GLU A 19 -4.15 -11.86 -17.30
N LEU A 20 -4.06 -11.88 -15.98
CA LEU A 20 -2.79 -11.82 -15.25
C LEU A 20 -1.97 -13.10 -15.45
N ALA A 21 -2.60 -14.26 -15.47
CA ALA A 21 -1.98 -15.52 -15.83
C ALA A 21 -1.37 -15.47 -17.24
N LEU A 22 -2.14 -14.97 -18.22
CA LEU A 22 -1.69 -14.82 -19.60
C LEU A 22 -0.52 -13.83 -19.73
N ARG A 23 -0.59 -12.68 -19.05
CA ARG A 23 0.49 -11.68 -19.03
C ARG A 23 1.75 -12.23 -18.39
N THR A 24 1.63 -12.94 -17.27
CA THR A 24 2.76 -13.53 -16.54
C THR A 24 3.43 -14.63 -17.36
N ALA A 25 2.64 -15.52 -17.98
CA ALA A 25 3.14 -16.55 -18.89
C ALA A 25 3.86 -15.96 -20.13
N ALA A 26 3.50 -14.75 -20.56
CA ALA A 26 4.13 -14.06 -21.69
C ALA A 26 5.46 -13.35 -21.34
N LEU A 27 5.81 -13.19 -20.05
CA LEU A 27 7.04 -12.49 -19.65
C LEU A 27 8.31 -13.22 -20.10
N GLY A 28 8.35 -14.55 -19.97
CA GLY A 28 9.48 -15.37 -20.43
C GLY A 28 9.76 -15.23 -21.93
N PRO A 29 8.76 -15.48 -22.80
CA PRO A 29 8.88 -15.26 -24.24
C PRO A 29 9.30 -13.84 -24.63
N ARG A 30 8.74 -12.80 -23.99
CA ARG A 30 9.15 -11.41 -24.23
C ARG A 30 10.59 -11.13 -23.83
N ALA A 31 11.04 -11.69 -22.70
CA ALA A 31 12.43 -11.54 -22.27
C ALA A 31 13.39 -12.23 -23.26
N ALA A 32 13.00 -13.35 -23.86
CA ALA A 32 13.76 -14.00 -24.93
C ALA A 32 13.82 -13.14 -26.20
N GLU A 33 12.72 -12.48 -26.59
CA GLU A 33 12.70 -11.53 -27.71
C GLU A 33 13.61 -10.32 -27.46
N GLU A 34 13.62 -9.76 -26.25
CA GLU A 34 14.52 -8.66 -25.86
C GLU A 34 16.00 -9.10 -25.89
N LEU A 35 16.31 -10.32 -25.45
CA LEU A 35 17.66 -10.90 -25.57
C LEU A 35 18.10 -11.03 -27.03
N HIS A 36 17.19 -11.49 -27.92
CA HIS A 36 17.44 -11.51 -29.35
C HIS A 36 17.61 -10.09 -29.92
N GLY A 37 16.87 -9.11 -29.40
CA GLY A 37 17.02 -7.68 -29.71
C GLY A 37 18.41 -7.15 -29.32
N VAL A 38 18.90 -7.47 -28.12
CA VAL A 38 20.25 -7.10 -27.66
C VAL A 38 21.33 -7.70 -28.56
N LEU A 39 21.21 -8.99 -28.90
CA LEU A 39 22.15 -9.66 -29.79
C LEU A 39 22.09 -9.11 -31.23
N ALA A 40 20.90 -8.78 -31.73
CA ALA A 40 20.72 -8.20 -33.06
C ALA A 40 21.27 -6.76 -33.15
N THR A 41 21.16 -5.99 -32.06
CA THR A 41 21.60 -4.58 -32.01
C THR A 41 23.09 -4.41 -31.69
N HIS A 42 23.69 -5.34 -30.93
CA HIS A 42 25.06 -5.21 -30.44
C HIS A 42 26.02 -6.28 -30.96
N GLY A 43 25.54 -7.27 -31.73
CA GLY A 43 26.36 -8.33 -32.32
C GLY A 43 27.19 -9.08 -31.28
N THR A 44 28.46 -9.37 -31.60
CA THR A 44 29.38 -10.07 -30.68
C THR A 44 29.71 -9.29 -29.41
N MET A 45 29.54 -7.96 -29.40
CA MET A 45 29.76 -7.11 -28.22
C MET A 45 28.60 -7.19 -27.20
N GLY A 46 27.40 -7.57 -27.65
CA GLY A 46 26.23 -7.77 -26.78
C GLY A 46 26.20 -9.13 -26.10
N PHE A 47 27.06 -10.06 -26.52
CA PHE A 47 27.06 -11.44 -26.06
C PHE A 47 27.27 -11.56 -24.53
N PRO A 48 28.23 -10.87 -23.89
CA PRO A 48 28.39 -10.95 -22.44
C PRO A 48 27.18 -10.41 -21.66
N VAL A 49 26.51 -9.38 -22.19
CA VAL A 49 25.32 -8.78 -21.57
C VAL A 49 24.11 -9.70 -21.72
N ALA A 50 23.89 -10.26 -22.91
CA ALA A 50 22.82 -11.22 -23.16
C ALA A 50 22.98 -12.49 -22.31
N VAL A 51 24.21 -12.98 -22.14
CA VAL A 51 24.51 -14.11 -21.25
C VAL A 51 24.25 -13.76 -19.78
N GLY A 52 24.62 -12.56 -19.33
CA GLY A 52 24.36 -12.11 -17.96
C GLY A 52 22.86 -11.97 -17.65
N ILE A 53 22.10 -11.39 -18.59
CA ILE A 53 20.64 -11.26 -18.46
C ILE A 53 19.98 -12.65 -18.48
N ALA A 54 20.36 -13.53 -19.42
CA ALA A 54 19.83 -14.89 -19.49
C ALA A 54 20.12 -15.68 -18.19
N ALA A 55 21.36 -15.62 -17.70
CA ALA A 55 21.76 -16.29 -16.46
C ALA A 55 21.03 -15.74 -15.22
N GLY A 56 20.65 -14.47 -15.22
CA GLY A 56 19.82 -13.87 -14.17
C GLY A 56 18.35 -14.26 -14.25
N LEU A 57 17.83 -14.53 -15.43
CA LEU A 57 16.42 -14.90 -15.64
C LEU A 57 16.15 -16.39 -15.43
N THR A 58 17.09 -17.27 -15.79
CA THR A 58 16.91 -18.73 -15.73
C THR A 58 16.45 -19.26 -14.36
N PRO A 59 16.97 -18.80 -13.21
CA PRO A 59 16.52 -19.29 -11.90
C PRO A 59 15.06 -18.92 -11.56
N HIS A 60 14.47 -17.95 -12.26
CA HIS A 60 13.13 -17.42 -11.98
C HIS A 60 12.05 -17.91 -12.96
N GLU A 61 12.43 -18.65 -14.01
CA GLU A 61 11.51 -19.15 -15.04
C GLU A 61 10.48 -20.14 -14.47
N ASP A 62 10.93 -21.05 -13.61
CA ASP A 62 10.05 -22.01 -12.92
C ASP A 62 9.09 -21.27 -11.96
N ALA A 63 9.57 -20.24 -11.27
CA ALA A 63 8.76 -19.45 -10.35
C ALA A 63 7.67 -18.65 -11.09
N LEU A 64 8.00 -18.08 -12.26
CA LEU A 64 7.02 -17.39 -13.11
C LEU A 64 5.96 -18.35 -13.66
N THR A 65 6.37 -19.57 -14.02
CA THR A 65 5.45 -20.61 -14.50
C THR A 65 4.51 -21.08 -13.40
N VAL A 66 5.04 -21.34 -12.20
CA VAL A 66 4.23 -21.66 -11.02
C VAL A 66 3.26 -20.52 -10.71
N LYS A 67 3.71 -19.28 -10.78
CA LYS A 67 2.87 -18.11 -10.49
C LYS A 67 1.75 -17.92 -11.52
N ALA A 68 2.03 -18.12 -12.80
CA ALA A 68 1.01 -18.12 -13.84
C ALA A 68 -0.05 -19.20 -13.60
N ALA A 69 0.36 -20.40 -13.17
CA ALA A 69 -0.54 -21.49 -12.81
C ALA A 69 -1.37 -21.19 -11.54
N ASP A 70 -0.80 -20.51 -10.56
CA ASP A 70 -1.54 -20.07 -9.37
C ASP A 70 -2.63 -19.06 -9.73
N PHE A 71 -2.33 -18.10 -10.62
CA PHE A 71 -3.35 -17.17 -11.10
C PHE A 71 -4.49 -17.87 -11.86
N GLN A 72 -4.20 -18.92 -12.61
CA GLN A 72 -5.24 -19.73 -13.26
C GLN A 72 -6.09 -20.48 -12.23
N ARG A 73 -5.46 -21.09 -11.23
CA ARG A 73 -6.17 -21.79 -10.15
C ARG A 73 -7.09 -20.84 -9.37
N ASP A 74 -6.61 -19.64 -9.08
CA ASP A 74 -7.42 -18.63 -8.38
C ASP A 74 -8.61 -18.18 -9.25
N ALA A 75 -8.43 -18.02 -10.57
CA ALA A 75 -9.52 -17.72 -11.50
C ALA A 75 -10.60 -18.82 -11.54
N GLU A 76 -10.17 -20.09 -11.51
CA GLU A 76 -11.07 -21.24 -11.43
C GLU A 76 -11.88 -21.22 -10.13
N LEU A 77 -11.23 -20.98 -8.99
CA LEU A 77 -11.90 -20.88 -7.68
C LEU A 77 -12.94 -19.74 -7.63
N PHE A 78 -12.64 -18.59 -8.24
CA PHE A 78 -13.62 -17.49 -8.33
C PHE A 78 -14.84 -17.87 -9.18
N THR A 79 -14.62 -18.65 -10.24
CA THR A 79 -15.70 -19.16 -11.10
C THR A 79 -16.54 -20.18 -10.33
N GLU A 80 -15.92 -21.12 -9.63
CA GLU A 80 -16.60 -22.12 -8.78
C GLU A 80 -17.43 -21.47 -7.67
N HIS A 81 -16.89 -20.43 -7.03
CA HIS A 81 -17.62 -19.68 -6.01
C HIS A 81 -18.81 -18.91 -6.62
N ALA A 82 -18.65 -18.31 -7.80
CA ALA A 82 -19.76 -17.65 -8.49
C ALA A 82 -20.91 -18.63 -8.78
N ASP A 83 -20.59 -19.84 -9.21
CA ASP A 83 -21.57 -20.90 -9.45
C ASP A 83 -22.25 -21.36 -8.16
N ALA A 84 -21.48 -21.54 -7.07
CA ALA A 84 -22.03 -21.90 -5.77
C ALA A 84 -23.03 -20.85 -5.24
N TYR A 85 -22.72 -19.56 -5.36
CA TYR A 85 -23.65 -18.50 -4.97
C TYR A 85 -24.91 -18.47 -5.85
N GLN A 86 -24.78 -18.72 -7.15
CA GLN A 86 -25.95 -18.80 -8.05
C GLN A 86 -26.84 -20.02 -7.73
N ASP A 87 -26.25 -21.14 -7.36
CA ASP A 87 -26.98 -22.35 -6.97
C ASP A 87 -27.66 -22.18 -5.60
N GLU A 88 -27.00 -21.52 -4.64
CA GLU A 88 -27.61 -21.17 -3.36
C GLU A 88 -28.77 -20.18 -3.52
N ASP A 89 -28.61 -19.16 -4.37
CA ASP A 89 -29.67 -18.19 -4.66
C ASP A 89 -30.86 -18.86 -5.35
N ARG A 90 -30.60 -19.77 -6.30
CA ARG A 90 -31.65 -20.59 -6.95
C ARG A 90 -32.36 -21.48 -5.93
N ALA A 91 -31.62 -22.17 -5.06
CA ALA A 91 -32.19 -23.01 -4.01
C ALA A 91 -32.93 -22.21 -2.93
N ALA A 92 -32.53 -20.97 -2.65
CA ALA A 92 -33.23 -20.05 -1.76
C ALA A 92 -34.52 -19.53 -2.41
N ALA A 93 -34.47 -19.17 -3.70
CA ALA A 93 -35.64 -18.78 -4.49
C ALA A 93 -36.66 -19.93 -4.58
N ASP A 94 -36.21 -21.17 -4.78
CA ASP A 94 -37.07 -22.35 -4.78
C ASP A 94 -37.67 -22.65 -3.39
N ARG A 95 -36.91 -22.44 -2.32
CA ARG A 95 -37.42 -22.51 -0.94
C ARG A 95 -38.48 -21.44 -0.68
N LEU A 96 -38.25 -20.18 -1.05
CA LEU A 96 -39.24 -19.10 -0.92
C LEU A 96 -40.50 -19.35 -1.77
N ARG A 97 -40.35 -20.07 -2.89
CA ARG A 97 -41.47 -20.52 -3.71
C ARG A 97 -42.26 -21.65 -3.06
N GLY A 98 -41.60 -22.52 -2.28
CA GLY A 98 -42.20 -23.61 -1.52
C GLY A 98 -42.76 -23.22 -0.14
N ASP A 99 -42.18 -22.21 0.51
CA ASP A 99 -42.47 -21.75 1.89
C ASP A 99 -43.64 -20.73 1.94
N SER A 100 -44.42 -20.64 0.86
CA SER A 100 -45.73 -19.99 0.87
C SER A 100 -46.84 -20.86 1.49
N ASP A 101 -46.48 -22.06 1.98
CA ASP A 101 -47.28 -22.91 2.87
C ASP A 101 -46.48 -23.20 4.18
N ASP A 102 -46.98 -22.66 5.30
CA ASP A 102 -46.82 -23.12 6.70
C ASP A 102 -45.53 -22.85 7.56
N ARG A 103 -45.59 -21.74 8.35
CA ARG A 103 -45.27 -21.50 9.80
C ARG A 103 -43.87 -21.71 10.48
N GLU A 104 -43.49 -20.61 11.18
CA GLU A 104 -42.79 -20.35 12.48
C GLU A 104 -41.34 -20.86 12.82
N PRO A 105 -40.46 -20.00 13.43
CA PRO A 105 -39.03 -20.31 13.59
C PRO A 105 -38.61 -20.81 14.99
N SER A 106 -37.78 -21.87 15.01
CA SER A 106 -37.06 -22.38 16.19
C SER A 106 -35.56 -22.00 16.19
N LYS A 107 -35.03 -21.57 17.35
CA LYS A 107 -33.62 -21.17 17.58
C LYS A 107 -32.67 -22.36 17.77
N PRO A 108 -31.39 -22.32 17.32
CA PRO A 108 -30.35 -23.27 17.74
C PRO A 108 -29.41 -22.72 18.82
N GLN A 109 -29.00 -23.60 19.74
CA GLN A 109 -27.99 -23.42 20.79
C GLN A 109 -26.58 -23.78 20.26
N ILE A 110 -25.55 -23.01 20.62
CA ILE A 110 -24.14 -23.25 20.28
C ILE A 110 -23.41 -23.86 21.49
N GLN A 111 -22.63 -24.91 21.26
CA GLN A 111 -21.83 -25.64 22.23
C GLN A 111 -20.36 -25.21 22.12
N ALA A 112 -19.78 -24.69 23.20
CA ALA A 112 -18.40 -24.22 23.26
C ALA A 112 -17.41 -25.40 23.44
N VAL A 113 -16.32 -25.40 22.67
CA VAL A 113 -15.15 -26.26 22.89
C VAL A 113 -13.98 -25.36 23.27
N ASP A 114 -13.45 -25.61 24.47
CA ASP A 114 -12.37 -24.88 25.13
C ASP A 114 -11.01 -25.36 24.61
N ASN A 115 -10.24 -24.48 23.98
CA ASN A 115 -8.83 -24.70 23.63
C ASN A 115 -8.01 -23.49 24.07
N ARG A 116 -7.41 -23.64 25.25
CA ARG A 116 -6.60 -22.65 25.93
C ARG A 116 -5.16 -22.69 25.37
N THR A 117 -4.85 -21.75 24.50
CA THR A 117 -3.46 -21.28 24.27
C THR A 117 -3.39 -19.90 24.92
N GLU A 118 -2.40 -19.67 25.78
CA GLU A 118 -2.26 -18.43 26.56
C GLU A 118 -2.13 -17.21 25.63
N LYS A 119 -3.26 -16.52 25.38
CA LYS A 119 -3.34 -15.22 24.73
C LYS A 119 -2.72 -14.18 25.67
N ALA A 120 -1.85 -13.31 25.16
CA ALA A 120 -1.45 -12.11 25.91
C ALA A 120 -2.71 -11.27 26.16
N GLU A 121 -2.96 -10.91 27.41
CA GLU A 121 -4.09 -10.05 27.74
C GLU A 121 -3.81 -8.62 27.25
N PRO A 122 -4.83 -7.88 26.78
CA PRO A 122 -4.65 -6.47 26.42
C PRO A 122 -4.09 -5.67 27.61
N GLU A 123 -3.28 -4.66 27.32
CA GLU A 123 -2.76 -3.77 28.36
C GLU A 123 -3.93 -3.09 29.10
N PRO A 124 -3.87 -2.97 30.45
CA PRO A 124 -4.91 -2.29 31.20
C PRO A 124 -5.06 -0.83 30.74
N GLU A 125 -6.29 -0.41 30.44
CA GLU A 125 -6.61 0.99 30.08
C GLU A 125 -6.10 2.00 31.14
N ASP A 126 -6.03 1.59 32.41
CA ASP A 126 -5.51 2.42 33.50
C ASP A 126 -4.04 2.84 33.30
N ASN A 127 -3.25 2.03 32.56
CA ASN A 127 -1.86 2.33 32.24
C ASN A 127 -1.70 3.22 30.98
N ARG A 128 -2.74 3.31 30.13
CA ARG A 128 -2.69 4.01 28.84
C ARG A 128 -2.16 5.42 28.94
N ARG A 129 -2.62 6.16 29.95
CA ARG A 129 -2.20 7.53 30.14
C ARG A 129 -0.71 7.67 30.41
N GLN A 130 -0.13 6.75 31.18
CA GLN A 130 1.29 6.77 31.52
C GLN A 130 2.13 6.34 30.32
N ASN A 131 1.74 5.29 29.60
CA ASN A 131 2.44 4.82 28.41
C ASN A 131 2.53 5.91 27.33
N GLN A 132 1.43 6.66 27.13
CA GLN A 132 1.41 7.83 26.26
C GLN A 132 2.37 8.94 26.71
N ILE A 133 2.44 9.23 28.02
CA ILE A 133 3.37 10.23 28.57
C ILE A 133 4.81 9.80 28.32
N ASP A 134 5.13 8.54 28.56
CA ASP A 134 6.48 8.00 28.47
C ASP A 134 6.97 8.02 27.02
N ALA A 135 6.18 7.48 26.08
CA ALA A 135 6.49 7.47 24.66
C ALA A 135 6.61 8.89 24.06
N PHE A 136 5.73 9.81 24.45
CA PHE A 136 5.83 11.20 24.02
C PHE A 136 7.09 11.88 24.58
N THR A 137 7.40 11.65 25.86
CA THR A 137 8.57 12.25 26.50
C THR A 137 9.88 11.75 25.89
N GLU A 138 9.93 10.49 25.47
CA GLU A 138 11.08 9.91 24.77
C GLU A 138 11.37 10.63 23.45
N VAL A 139 10.34 10.88 22.63
CA VAL A 139 10.51 11.50 21.30
C VAL A 139 10.65 13.03 21.37
N TYR A 140 9.82 13.68 22.19
CA TYR A 140 9.71 15.15 22.28
C TYR A 140 10.58 15.77 23.38
N GLY A 141 11.13 14.96 24.29
CA GLY A 141 11.96 15.44 25.41
C GLY A 141 11.19 16.21 26.48
N ARG A 142 9.85 16.20 26.46
CA ARG A 142 8.97 16.88 27.41
C ARG A 142 7.65 16.12 27.55
N ALA A 143 6.92 16.35 28.65
CA ALA A 143 5.58 15.80 28.82
C ALA A 143 4.54 16.46 27.87
N PRO A 144 3.47 15.75 27.49
CA PRO A 144 2.39 16.31 26.68
C PRO A 144 1.52 17.29 27.48
N VAL A 145 1.21 18.45 26.89
CA VAL A 145 0.46 19.55 27.51
C VAL A 145 -0.73 19.95 26.67
N THR A 146 -0.54 20.15 25.36
CA THR A 146 -1.59 20.60 24.44
C THR A 146 -2.45 19.42 23.96
N ALA A 147 -3.64 19.70 23.41
CA ALA A 147 -4.47 18.66 22.79
C ALA A 147 -3.72 17.95 21.64
N ASN A 148 -2.90 18.67 20.88
CA ASN A 148 -2.06 18.11 19.84
C ASN A 148 -0.94 17.23 20.40
N ASP A 149 -0.33 17.62 21.53
CA ASP A 149 0.63 16.74 22.21
C ASP A 149 -0.02 15.42 22.63
N TRP A 150 -1.24 15.46 23.16
CA TRP A 150 -1.96 14.24 23.55
C TRP A 150 -2.35 13.37 22.33
N ARG A 151 -2.61 13.98 21.17
CA ARG A 151 -2.82 13.23 19.92
C ARG A 151 -1.53 12.52 19.47
N MET A 152 -0.39 13.20 19.54
CA MET A 152 0.91 12.61 19.21
C MET A 152 1.34 11.55 20.24
N ALA A 153 1.03 11.77 21.51
CA ALA A 153 1.28 10.80 22.57
C ALA A 153 0.52 9.49 22.33
N ALA A 154 -0.75 9.56 21.93
CA ALA A 154 -1.53 8.39 21.53
C ALA A 154 -0.98 7.70 20.27
N GLN A 155 -0.43 8.47 19.33
CA GLN A 155 0.15 7.94 18.10
C GLN A 155 1.49 7.21 18.36
N LEU A 156 2.27 7.70 19.32
CA LEU A 156 3.57 7.13 19.73
C LEU A 156 3.47 5.96 20.71
N ASP A 157 2.32 5.78 21.36
CA ASP A 157 2.11 4.72 22.34
C ASP A 157 2.38 3.33 21.73
N PRO A 158 3.40 2.59 22.21
CA PRO A 158 3.80 1.31 21.65
C PRO A 158 2.94 0.14 22.14
N HIS A 159 1.80 0.41 22.78
CA HIS A 159 0.88 -0.61 23.27
C HIS A 159 -0.44 -0.65 22.49
N SER A 160 -1.14 -1.79 22.62
CA SER A 160 -2.49 -1.97 22.13
C SER A 160 -3.47 -2.16 23.29
N TYR A 161 -4.55 -1.38 23.29
CA TYR A 161 -5.64 -1.49 24.27
C TYR A 161 -6.91 -2.09 23.65
N ASN A 162 -7.09 -1.93 22.33
CA ASN A 162 -8.20 -2.55 21.62
C ASN A 162 -8.12 -4.08 21.74
N THR A 163 -9.17 -4.68 22.32
CA THR A 163 -9.25 -6.13 22.56
C THR A 163 -9.07 -6.96 21.30
N LYS A 164 -9.40 -6.41 20.12
CA LYS A 164 -9.21 -7.12 18.85
C LYS A 164 -7.74 -7.47 18.62
N ASN A 165 -6.81 -6.62 19.03
CA ASN A 165 -5.37 -6.77 18.82
C ASN A 165 -4.73 -7.79 19.79
N GLN A 166 -5.49 -8.34 20.75
CA GLN A 166 -5.01 -9.35 21.72
C GLN A 166 -3.69 -8.95 22.42
N GLY A 167 -3.54 -7.67 22.76
CA GLY A 167 -2.35 -7.13 23.44
C GLY A 167 -1.09 -7.01 22.57
N ALA A 168 -1.10 -7.44 21.30
CA ALA A 168 0.05 -7.30 20.42
C ALA A 168 0.38 -5.81 20.19
N PRO A 169 1.64 -5.38 20.32
CA PRO A 169 2.01 -3.99 20.13
C PRO A 169 1.94 -3.58 18.65
N PRO A 170 1.60 -2.32 18.33
CA PRO A 170 1.82 -1.77 17.00
C PRO A 170 3.32 -1.62 16.68
N ASN A 171 3.65 -1.48 15.39
CA ASN A 171 4.94 -0.96 14.97
C ASN A 171 4.83 0.54 14.69
N VAL A 172 5.74 1.33 15.27
CA VAL A 172 5.76 2.79 15.16
C VAL A 172 7.10 3.25 14.60
N VAL A 173 7.05 4.08 13.56
CA VAL A 173 8.23 4.70 12.95
C VAL A 173 8.12 6.22 12.95
N VAL A 174 9.25 6.90 13.14
CA VAL A 174 9.33 8.34 13.41
C VAL A 174 10.40 8.99 12.55
N GLY A 175 10.11 10.22 12.12
CA GLY A 175 11.08 11.12 11.49
C GLY A 175 10.96 12.55 11.99
N ARG A 176 12.02 13.32 11.75
CA ARG A 176 12.10 14.76 12.05
C ARG A 176 12.07 15.55 10.75
N ILE A 177 11.11 16.47 10.64
CA ILE A 177 11.03 17.46 9.57
C ILE A 177 11.42 18.83 10.13
N ASP A 178 11.74 19.79 9.28
CA ASP A 178 11.85 21.18 9.72
C ASP A 178 10.44 21.70 10.10
N PRO A 179 10.24 22.27 11.30
CA PRO A 179 8.93 22.75 11.74
C PRO A 179 8.35 23.85 10.85
N VAL A 180 7.02 23.86 10.73
CA VAL A 180 6.24 24.92 10.08
C VAL A 180 5.16 25.40 11.06
N GLU A 181 5.54 26.36 11.90
CA GLU A 181 4.71 26.81 13.02
C GLU A 181 3.32 27.30 12.58
N GLY A 182 2.31 26.96 13.39
CA GLY A 182 0.93 27.37 13.22
C GLY A 182 0.13 26.46 12.29
N GLN A 183 0.72 25.41 11.72
CA GLN A 183 0.03 24.46 10.85
C GLN A 183 -0.60 23.29 11.62
N GLY A 184 -0.24 23.09 12.90
CA GLY A 184 -0.83 22.06 13.74
C GLY A 184 -0.43 20.65 13.32
N ILE A 185 -1.36 19.71 13.51
CA ILE A 185 -1.19 18.31 13.12
C ILE A 185 -2.04 18.01 11.89
N VAL A 186 -1.48 17.25 10.95
CA VAL A 186 -2.27 16.56 9.92
C VAL A 186 -2.29 15.07 10.22
N ARG A 187 -3.49 14.53 10.48
CA ARG A 187 -3.72 13.11 10.74
C ARG A 187 -4.24 12.42 9.49
N THR A 188 -3.56 11.38 9.05
CA THR A 188 -4.01 10.46 8.00
C THR A 188 -4.31 9.11 8.63
N ASN A 189 -5.54 8.62 8.48
CA ASN A 189 -5.97 7.34 9.00
C ASN A 189 -6.43 6.44 7.85
N LEU A 190 -5.88 5.23 7.78
CA LEU A 190 -6.23 4.19 6.81
C LEU A 190 -6.92 3.03 7.55
N PHE A 191 -8.21 2.81 7.29
CA PHE A 191 -9.03 1.87 8.05
C PHE A 191 -9.89 0.99 7.14
N ILE A 192 -10.09 -0.27 7.55
CA ILE A 192 -10.96 -1.22 6.86
C ILE A 192 -12.40 -0.97 7.32
N PRO A 193 -13.32 -0.51 6.45
CA PRO A 193 -14.66 -0.12 6.90
C PRO A 193 -15.52 -1.31 7.37
N GLY A 194 -15.34 -2.48 6.76
CA GLY A 194 -16.05 -3.70 7.10
C GLY A 194 -15.55 -4.37 8.38
N GLU A 195 -16.28 -5.40 8.81
CA GLU A 195 -15.90 -6.26 9.94
C GLU A 195 -14.70 -7.15 9.64
N SER A 196 -14.49 -7.47 8.36
CA SER A 196 -13.38 -8.30 7.91
C SER A 196 -12.87 -7.90 6.52
N ALA A 197 -11.67 -8.36 6.20
CA ALA A 197 -11.00 -8.19 4.92
C ALA A 197 -10.31 -9.50 4.51
N TRP A 198 -10.65 -9.99 3.34
CA TRP A 198 -10.19 -11.26 2.80
C TRP A 198 -8.70 -11.24 2.46
N THR A 199 -8.06 -12.36 2.73
CA THR A 199 -6.77 -12.76 2.15
C THR A 199 -6.81 -14.26 1.81
N PRO A 200 -5.90 -14.79 0.99
CA PRO A 200 -5.88 -16.22 0.66
C PRO A 200 -5.71 -17.16 1.87
N SER A 201 -5.11 -16.68 2.96
CA SER A 201 -4.86 -17.46 4.18
C SER A 201 -6.02 -17.42 5.18
N GLY A 202 -7.00 -16.54 4.96
CA GLY A 202 -8.12 -16.28 5.87
C GLY A 202 -8.53 -14.81 5.90
N ASP A 203 -9.57 -14.51 6.65
CA ASP A 203 -10.05 -13.13 6.78
C ASP A 203 -9.41 -12.43 7.96
N ASN A 204 -8.87 -11.24 7.71
CA ASN A 204 -8.46 -10.33 8.75
C ASN A 204 -9.66 -9.62 9.36
N LEU A 205 -9.60 -9.32 10.65
CA LEU A 205 -10.54 -8.39 11.27
C LEU A 205 -10.32 -6.96 10.75
N GLY A 206 -11.43 -6.30 10.39
CA GLY A 206 -11.44 -4.90 9.99
C GLY A 206 -11.53 -3.94 11.17
N ASP A 207 -11.77 -2.67 10.85
CA ASP A 207 -11.99 -1.62 11.85
C ASP A 207 -13.49 -1.35 12.11
N ASN A 208 -14.37 -1.93 11.27
CA ASN A 208 -15.84 -1.88 11.40
C ASN A 208 -16.38 -0.48 11.72
N ARG A 209 -15.96 0.52 10.93
CA ARG A 209 -16.32 1.91 11.17
C ARG A 209 -16.47 2.70 9.88
N GLY A 210 -17.09 3.87 10.01
CA GLY A 210 -17.06 4.91 8.98
C GLY A 210 -16.03 6.01 9.30
N PHE A 211 -16.09 7.09 8.52
CA PHE A 211 -15.30 8.28 8.79
C PHE A 211 -15.63 8.88 10.14
N SER A 212 -14.59 9.23 10.91
CA SER A 212 -14.75 9.83 12.23
C SER A 212 -13.58 10.79 12.52
N PRO A 213 -13.85 12.08 12.78
CA PRO A 213 -12.79 13.01 13.16
C PRO A 213 -12.19 12.70 14.53
N THR A 214 -12.85 11.87 15.34
CA THR A 214 -12.41 11.47 16.69
C THR A 214 -11.81 10.07 16.73
N ALA A 215 -11.69 9.36 15.61
CA ALA A 215 -11.01 8.07 15.56
C ALA A 215 -9.56 8.22 15.98
N GLY A 216 -9.13 7.40 16.93
CA GLY A 216 -7.77 7.34 17.41
C GLY A 216 -6.86 6.51 16.50
N PRO A 217 -5.56 6.47 16.81
CA PRO A 217 -4.57 5.67 16.09
C PRO A 217 -4.92 4.17 16.02
N GLU A 218 -5.44 3.59 17.11
CA GLU A 218 -5.83 2.16 17.17
C GLU A 218 -7.08 1.81 16.37
N ASP A 219 -7.88 2.81 16.00
CA ASP A 219 -9.11 2.60 15.21
C ASP A 219 -8.80 2.46 13.72
N SER A 220 -7.53 2.35 13.32
CA SER A 220 -7.10 2.26 11.93
C SER A 220 -6.15 1.06 11.75
N ARG A 221 -5.89 0.64 10.52
CA ARG A 221 -4.80 -0.30 10.22
C ARG A 221 -3.46 0.41 10.17
N VAL A 222 -3.44 1.56 9.51
CA VAL A 222 -2.26 2.44 9.45
C VAL A 222 -2.70 3.86 9.77
N SER A 223 -1.91 4.59 10.55
CA SER A 223 -2.07 6.03 10.75
C SER A 223 -0.75 6.75 10.55
N ILE A 224 -0.77 7.92 9.91
CA ILE A 224 0.40 8.77 9.65
C ILE A 224 0.08 10.19 10.08
N TYR A 225 0.77 10.69 11.10
CA TYR A 225 0.56 12.02 11.66
C TYR A 225 1.77 12.90 11.37
N VAL A 226 1.52 14.10 10.83
CA VAL A 226 2.54 15.14 10.63
C VAL A 226 2.28 16.26 11.61
N ASP A 227 3.15 16.42 12.59
CA ASP A 227 3.17 17.52 13.55
C ASP A 227 4.10 18.61 13.03
N PHE A 228 3.53 19.57 12.31
CA PHE A 228 4.28 20.69 11.75
C PHE A 228 4.78 21.64 12.83
N ASP A 229 4.05 21.80 13.93
CA ASP A 229 4.42 22.76 14.97
C ASP A 229 5.69 22.32 15.71
N ASN A 230 5.89 21.02 15.91
CA ASN A 230 7.06 20.48 16.59
C ASN A 230 8.07 19.78 15.66
N GLY A 231 7.75 19.60 14.38
CA GLY A 231 8.67 19.06 13.38
C GLY A 231 8.81 17.54 13.41
N PHE A 232 7.72 16.81 13.60
CA PHE A 232 7.72 15.35 13.61
C PHE A 232 6.75 14.75 12.61
N ILE A 233 7.11 13.59 12.08
CA ILE A 233 6.20 12.70 11.36
C ILE A 233 6.25 11.34 12.04
N VAL A 234 5.08 10.76 12.32
CA VAL A 234 4.94 9.47 13.00
C VAL A 234 3.97 8.61 12.21
N ALA A 235 4.41 7.41 11.83
CA ALA A 235 3.53 6.40 11.26
C ALA A 235 3.42 5.21 12.20
N ARG A 236 2.23 4.64 12.27
CA ARG A 236 1.88 3.50 13.12
C ARG A 236 1.14 2.48 12.27
N GLN A 237 1.56 1.22 12.33
CA GLN A 237 0.80 0.08 11.83
C GLN A 237 0.31 -0.76 13.01
N ASN A 238 -1.00 -0.95 13.08
CA ASN A 238 -1.61 -1.78 14.10
C ASN A 238 -1.62 -3.25 13.70
N PRO A 239 -1.67 -4.17 14.69
CA PRO A 239 -1.68 -5.60 14.42
C PRO A 239 -2.85 -6.05 13.53
N SER A 240 -2.58 -6.96 12.61
CA SER A 240 -3.58 -7.73 11.87
C SER A 240 -4.02 -8.95 12.70
N VAL A 241 -5.26 -9.37 12.54
CA VAL A 241 -5.85 -10.47 13.32
C VAL A 241 -6.61 -11.38 12.39
N MET A 242 -6.14 -12.63 12.25
CA MET A 242 -6.69 -13.63 11.35
C MET A 242 -6.82 -14.97 12.08
N ASN A 243 -8.02 -15.57 12.08
CA ASN A 243 -8.24 -16.89 12.71
C ASN A 243 -7.67 -17.00 14.13
N ASP A 244 -7.92 -15.99 14.97
CA ASP A 244 -7.37 -15.82 16.33
C ASP A 244 -5.84 -15.63 16.43
N GLN A 245 -5.10 -15.65 15.32
CA GLN A 245 -3.69 -15.29 15.26
C GLN A 245 -3.52 -13.79 15.11
N VAL A 246 -2.46 -13.26 15.70
CA VAL A 246 -2.12 -11.84 15.63
C VAL A 246 -0.69 -11.69 15.16
N ASP A 247 -0.50 -10.82 14.19
CA ASP A 247 0.82 -10.45 13.70
C ASP A 247 0.82 -8.98 13.29
N VAL A 248 1.98 -8.33 13.28
CA VAL A 248 2.10 -6.90 13.01
C VAL A 248 3.19 -6.63 11.97
N GLY A 249 2.78 -6.00 10.87
CA GLY A 249 3.72 -5.50 9.85
C GLY A 249 4.38 -4.20 10.29
N THR A 250 5.46 -3.82 9.61
CA THR A 250 6.14 -2.53 9.84
C THR A 250 5.89 -1.63 8.65
N PRO A 251 5.37 -0.40 8.80
CA PRO A 251 5.08 0.43 7.63
C PRO A 251 6.39 0.99 7.03
N ASP A 252 6.55 0.88 5.71
CA ASP A 252 7.67 1.49 4.99
C ASP A 252 7.26 2.90 4.58
N ILE A 253 7.84 3.91 5.24
CA ILE A 253 7.49 5.31 5.03
C ILE A 253 8.71 6.09 4.60
N ARG A 254 8.65 6.65 3.39
CA ARG A 254 9.68 7.50 2.82
C ARG A 254 9.18 8.93 2.71
N VAL A 255 9.95 9.87 3.24
CA VAL A 255 9.51 11.25 3.43
C VAL A 255 10.50 12.21 2.80
N SER A 256 9.98 13.21 2.10
CA SER A 256 10.71 14.39 1.62
C SER A 256 10.08 15.65 2.17
N GLN A 257 10.88 16.69 2.40
CA GLN A 257 10.38 18.02 2.65
C GLN A 257 10.92 19.01 1.62
N ASN A 258 10.08 19.93 1.14
CA ASN A 258 10.52 21.01 0.26
C ASN A 258 10.86 22.29 1.06
N PRO A 259 11.60 23.26 0.49
CA PRO A 259 11.95 24.51 1.16
C PRO A 259 10.74 25.34 1.64
N ALA A 260 9.58 25.15 1.04
CA ALA A 260 8.33 25.80 1.45
C ALA A 260 7.63 25.08 2.61
N GLY A 261 8.24 24.01 3.16
CA GLY A 261 7.73 23.24 4.28
C GLY A 261 6.69 22.18 3.89
N SER A 262 6.37 22.00 2.61
CA SER A 262 5.51 20.89 2.19
C SER A 262 6.22 19.56 2.42
N VAL A 263 5.45 18.53 2.75
CA VAL A 263 5.94 17.18 3.04
C VAL A 263 5.32 16.20 2.04
N LEU A 264 6.16 15.44 1.34
CA LEU A 264 5.75 14.29 0.53
C LEU A 264 5.96 13.03 1.36
N ILE A 265 4.92 12.22 1.44
CA ILE A 265 4.87 10.96 2.19
C ILE A 265 4.58 9.87 1.18
N GLU A 266 5.53 8.97 1.00
CA GLU A 266 5.36 7.73 0.25
C GLU A 266 5.25 6.60 1.27
N TYR A 267 4.15 5.87 1.26
CA TYR A 267 3.88 4.82 2.25
C TYR A 267 3.57 3.50 1.56
N HIS A 268 4.09 2.43 2.13
CA HIS A 268 3.79 1.05 1.78
C HIS A 268 3.55 0.28 3.08
N ALA A 269 2.39 -0.32 3.23
CA ALA A 269 2.06 -1.19 4.34
C ALA A 269 1.40 -2.45 3.79
N ALA A 270 1.70 -3.59 4.38
CA ALA A 270 1.07 -4.84 3.99
C ALA A 270 0.63 -5.61 5.21
N ASP A 271 -0.36 -6.47 5.01
CA ASP A 271 -0.76 -7.42 6.01
C ASP A 271 0.33 -8.49 6.18
N PRO A 272 0.88 -8.72 7.38
CA PRO A 272 1.88 -9.76 7.62
C PRO A 272 1.41 -11.17 7.22
N PHE A 273 0.10 -11.43 7.23
CA PHE A 273 -0.46 -12.71 6.79
C PHE A 273 -0.62 -12.85 5.26
N SER A 274 -0.19 -11.85 4.48
CA SER A 274 -0.21 -11.90 3.01
C SER A 274 0.58 -13.10 2.49
N PRO A 275 0.19 -13.72 1.36
CA PRO A 275 0.92 -14.85 0.79
C PRO A 275 2.39 -14.51 0.50
N GLY A 276 3.31 -15.28 1.08
CA GLY A 276 4.75 -15.03 0.98
C GLY A 276 5.29 -13.98 1.96
N GLY A 277 4.44 -13.47 2.86
CA GLY A 277 4.78 -12.53 3.92
C GLY A 277 4.74 -11.06 3.48
N GLU A 278 4.89 -10.18 4.47
CA GLU A 278 4.80 -8.73 4.30
C GLU A 278 5.77 -8.17 3.25
N ALA A 279 7.04 -8.59 3.29
CA ALA A 279 8.07 -8.07 2.41
C ALA A 279 7.73 -8.30 0.93
N LEU A 280 7.25 -9.50 0.60
CA LEU A 280 6.82 -9.81 -0.77
C LEU A 280 5.55 -9.03 -1.14
N ALA A 281 4.60 -8.88 -0.21
CA ALA A 281 3.38 -8.14 -0.47
C ALA A 281 3.65 -6.67 -0.83
N LYS A 282 4.58 -6.02 -0.13
CA LYS A 282 5.02 -4.64 -0.41
C LYS A 282 5.69 -4.47 -1.78
N ASP A 283 6.29 -5.52 -2.32
CA ASP A 283 6.90 -5.55 -3.66
C ASP A 283 5.89 -5.88 -4.78
N THR A 284 4.63 -6.13 -4.44
CA THR A 284 3.55 -6.45 -5.40
C THR A 284 2.41 -5.44 -5.34
N PRO A 285 1.43 -5.47 -6.26
CA PRO A 285 0.23 -4.64 -6.15
C PRO A 285 -0.70 -4.99 -4.96
N TRP A 286 -0.36 -5.99 -4.15
CA TRP A 286 -1.16 -6.46 -3.02
C TRP A 286 -0.74 -5.80 -1.71
N ASN A 287 -0.63 -4.47 -1.71
CA ASN A 287 -0.29 -3.69 -0.52
C ASN A 287 -1.10 -2.40 -0.47
N VAL A 288 -1.15 -1.82 0.73
CA VAL A 288 -1.71 -0.50 0.97
C VAL A 288 -0.61 0.52 0.69
N ASN A 289 -0.73 1.28 -0.39
CA ASN A 289 0.26 2.26 -0.79
C ASN A 289 -0.33 3.60 -1.18
N GLY A 290 0.51 4.61 -1.13
CA GLY A 290 0.20 5.90 -1.72
C GLY A 290 1.34 6.89 -1.60
N ARG A 291 1.15 7.99 -2.31
CA ARG A 291 2.00 9.18 -2.28
C ARG A 291 1.10 10.35 -1.94
N ILE A 292 1.28 10.94 -0.77
CA ILE A 292 0.48 12.07 -0.27
C ILE A 292 1.41 13.26 -0.07
N VAL A 293 1.04 14.41 -0.63
CA VAL A 293 1.65 15.69 -0.31
C VAL A 293 0.77 16.42 0.69
N VAL A 294 1.38 16.86 1.79
CA VAL A 294 0.79 17.78 2.75
C VAL A 294 1.44 19.14 2.55
N LYS A 295 0.65 20.13 2.10
CA LYS A 295 1.13 21.48 1.81
C LYS A 295 0.59 22.47 2.85
N PRO A 296 1.45 23.03 3.71
CA PRO A 296 1.12 24.18 4.53
C PRO A 296 0.56 25.36 3.73
N THR A 297 -0.44 26.06 4.28
CA THR A 297 -0.94 27.33 3.72
C THR A 297 -1.33 28.29 4.84
N ASP A 298 -1.59 29.56 4.51
CA ASP A 298 -2.02 30.56 5.49
C ASP A 298 -3.34 30.18 6.19
N VAL A 299 -4.26 29.54 5.45
CA VAL A 299 -5.58 29.11 5.95
C VAL A 299 -5.57 27.68 6.52
N GLY A 300 -4.44 26.98 6.40
CA GLY A 300 -4.23 25.64 6.95
C GLY A 300 -3.72 24.66 5.91
N PRO A 301 -3.20 23.51 6.33
CA PRO A 301 -2.64 22.55 5.40
C PRO A 301 -3.73 21.96 4.49
N ILE A 302 -3.36 21.75 3.23
CA ILE A 302 -4.15 20.99 2.26
C ILE A 302 -3.41 19.71 1.89
N THR A 303 -4.15 18.68 1.47
CA THR A 303 -3.55 17.41 1.05
C THR A 303 -3.98 16.99 -0.33
N GLY A 304 -3.06 16.34 -1.05
CA GLY A 304 -3.32 15.82 -2.38
C GLY A 304 -2.28 14.80 -2.82
N GLY A 305 -2.65 13.87 -3.69
CA GLY A 305 -1.77 12.80 -4.12
C GLY A 305 -2.51 11.59 -4.69
N GLN A 306 -1.85 10.44 -4.75
CA GLN A 306 -2.42 9.18 -5.23
C GLN A 306 -2.38 8.15 -4.10
N VAL A 307 -3.46 7.40 -3.93
CA VAL A 307 -3.61 6.38 -2.88
C VAL A 307 -4.23 5.13 -3.46
N SER A 308 -3.98 3.98 -2.88
CA SER A 308 -4.65 2.74 -3.25
C SER A 308 -6.16 2.85 -3.07
N ASP A 309 -6.94 2.10 -3.87
CA ASP A 309 -8.42 2.13 -3.80
C ASP A 309 -8.98 1.40 -2.58
N PHE A 310 -8.11 0.73 -1.84
CA PHE A 310 -8.40 0.13 -0.54
C PHE A 310 -7.18 0.29 0.39
N PRO A 311 -7.35 0.54 1.70
CA PRO A 311 -8.60 0.63 2.46
C PRO A 311 -9.21 2.05 2.40
N ALA A 312 -10.14 2.39 3.29
CA ALA A 312 -10.62 3.77 3.39
C ALA A 312 -9.54 4.68 3.98
N ILE A 313 -9.50 5.92 3.50
CA ILE A 313 -8.59 6.94 3.99
C ILE A 313 -9.36 8.19 4.41
N GLU A 314 -9.00 8.73 5.57
CA GLU A 314 -9.46 10.03 6.04
C GLU A 314 -8.28 10.88 6.52
N ILE A 315 -8.31 12.16 6.17
CA ILE A 315 -7.27 13.12 6.48
C ILE A 315 -7.90 14.33 7.16
N TYR A 316 -7.39 14.67 8.34
CA TYR A 316 -7.83 15.83 9.12
C TYR A 316 -6.67 16.77 9.43
N SER A 317 -6.95 18.07 9.43
CA SER A 317 -6.09 19.09 10.01
C SER A 317 -6.61 19.45 11.41
N ASP A 318 -5.77 19.34 12.42
CA ASP A 318 -6.02 19.76 13.80
C ASP A 318 -5.18 21.00 14.13
N ARG A 319 -5.80 22.18 14.00
CA ARG A 319 -5.18 23.48 14.29
C ARG A 319 -5.84 24.11 15.50
N GLY A 320 -5.10 24.18 16.61
CA GLY A 320 -5.66 24.63 17.88
C GLY A 320 -6.81 23.74 18.33
N ALA A 321 -8.00 24.33 18.47
CA ALA A 321 -9.22 23.61 18.84
C ALA A 321 -10.03 23.08 17.64
N ASP A 322 -9.66 23.47 16.42
CA ASP A 322 -10.42 23.17 15.21
C ASP A 322 -9.89 21.90 14.52
N THR A 323 -10.81 21.00 14.17
CA THR A 323 -10.53 19.81 13.35
C THR A 323 -11.28 19.93 12.03
N THR A 324 -10.56 19.94 10.91
CA THR A 324 -11.12 20.09 9.56
C THR A 324 -10.78 18.88 8.70
N ALA A 325 -11.76 18.30 8.01
CA ALA A 325 -11.51 17.26 7.02
C ALA A 325 -10.87 17.87 5.76
N ILE A 326 -9.72 17.35 5.35
CA ILE A 326 -8.97 17.83 4.18
C ILE A 326 -8.75 16.76 3.11
N GLY A 327 -9.17 15.51 3.38
CA GLY A 327 -9.25 14.45 2.38
C GLY A 327 -10.04 13.25 2.91
N LYS A 328 -10.89 12.63 2.10
CA LYS A 328 -11.66 11.43 2.45
C LYS A 328 -11.94 10.60 1.21
N ILE A 329 -11.65 9.30 1.27
CA ILE A 329 -12.01 8.32 0.24
C ILE A 329 -12.51 7.08 0.95
N MET A 330 -13.69 6.62 0.51
CA MET A 330 -14.25 5.33 0.89
C MET A 330 -14.06 4.39 -0.31
N PRO A 331 -13.59 3.15 -0.12
CA PRO A 331 -13.51 2.17 -1.19
C PRO A 331 -14.89 1.93 -1.78
N GLU A 332 -14.96 1.67 -3.09
CA GLU A 332 -16.22 1.30 -3.74
C GLU A 332 -16.78 -0.02 -3.16
N ASN A 333 -15.89 -0.96 -2.84
CA ASN A 333 -16.23 -2.19 -2.15
C ASN A 333 -15.72 -2.16 -0.70
N THR A 334 -16.64 -1.93 0.23
CA THR A 334 -16.37 -1.94 1.67
C THR A 334 -16.55 -3.32 2.32
N GLY A 335 -16.95 -4.32 1.52
CA GLY A 335 -17.13 -5.70 1.99
C GLY A 335 -15.81 -6.43 2.18
N GLN A 336 -15.92 -7.69 2.59
CA GLN A 336 -14.79 -8.59 2.86
C GLN A 336 -13.80 -8.67 1.70
N PHE A 337 -14.26 -8.66 0.44
CA PHE A 337 -13.40 -8.71 -0.75
C PHE A 337 -12.90 -7.34 -1.23
N GLY A 338 -13.11 -6.26 -0.46
CA GLY A 338 -12.58 -4.93 -0.76
C GLY A 338 -11.08 -4.90 -1.10
N PRO A 339 -10.19 -5.61 -0.37
CA PRO A 339 -8.77 -5.67 -0.72
C PRO A 339 -8.52 -6.22 -2.13
N LEU A 340 -9.26 -7.26 -2.53
CA LEU A 340 -9.08 -7.97 -3.79
C LEU A 340 -9.29 -7.07 -5.01
N VAL A 341 -10.27 -6.18 -4.93
CA VAL A 341 -10.68 -5.30 -6.02
C VAL A 341 -10.13 -3.89 -5.89
N GLY A 342 -9.44 -3.56 -4.79
CA GLY A 342 -8.96 -2.21 -4.52
C GLY A 342 -7.44 -2.06 -4.36
N LEU A 343 -6.73 -3.05 -3.79
CA LEU A 343 -5.27 -2.93 -3.60
C LEU A 343 -4.49 -2.78 -4.92
N PRO A 344 -4.83 -3.49 -6.03
CA PRO A 344 -4.11 -3.35 -7.29
C PRO A 344 -4.30 -2.00 -8.01
N PHE A 345 -5.24 -1.17 -7.54
CA PHE A 345 -5.65 0.06 -8.19
C PHE A 345 -5.39 1.28 -7.30
N THR A 346 -5.33 2.46 -7.92
CA THR A 346 -5.08 3.72 -7.23
C THR A 346 -5.99 4.80 -7.77
N GLN A 347 -6.27 5.79 -6.92
CA GLN A 347 -7.04 6.97 -7.25
C GLN A 347 -6.41 8.24 -6.70
N GLN A 348 -6.81 9.37 -7.27
CA GLN A 348 -6.38 10.69 -6.84
C GLN A 348 -7.17 11.12 -5.60
N ILE A 349 -6.45 11.58 -4.57
CA ILE A 349 -7.02 12.32 -3.45
C ILE A 349 -6.64 13.80 -3.58
N GLY A 350 -7.60 14.69 -3.31
CA GLY A 350 -7.37 16.14 -3.30
C GLY A 350 -6.82 16.72 -4.62
N PRO A 351 -6.28 17.96 -4.60
CA PRO A 351 -5.68 18.58 -5.78
C PRO A 351 -4.34 17.92 -6.18
N GLY A 352 -3.91 18.17 -7.42
CA GLY A 352 -2.60 17.73 -7.91
C GLY A 352 -1.47 18.53 -7.27
N LEU A 353 -0.84 17.96 -6.22
CA LEU A 353 0.25 18.60 -5.47
C LEU A 353 1.62 17.96 -5.71
N MET A 354 1.72 16.90 -6.50
CA MET A 354 3.01 16.23 -6.79
C MET A 354 4.05 17.17 -7.44
N THR A 355 3.60 18.23 -8.11
CA THR A 355 4.48 19.25 -8.70
C THR A 355 5.28 20.06 -7.67
N GLU A 356 4.92 19.99 -6.38
CA GLU A 356 5.72 20.56 -5.28
C GLU A 356 7.06 19.84 -5.09
N PHE A 357 7.21 18.64 -5.68
CA PHE A 357 8.39 17.78 -5.58
C PHE A 357 8.84 17.34 -6.98
N PRO A 358 9.35 18.27 -7.82
CA PRO A 358 9.80 17.93 -9.17
C PRO A 358 11.08 17.07 -9.11
N GLU A 359 11.12 16.01 -9.92
CA GLU A 359 12.37 15.29 -10.18
C GLU A 359 13.32 16.19 -10.99
N GLN A 360 14.60 16.21 -10.63
CA GLN A 360 15.60 16.99 -11.36
C GLN A 360 16.11 16.20 -12.57
N VAL A 361 15.97 16.75 -13.77
CA VAL A 361 16.51 16.15 -15.00
C VAL A 361 17.78 16.88 -15.41
N TYR A 362 18.93 16.21 -15.33
CA TYR A 362 20.20 16.74 -15.78
C TYR A 362 20.49 16.33 -17.22
N PRO A 363 20.95 17.25 -18.10
CA PRO A 363 21.48 16.85 -19.39
C PRO A 363 22.72 15.95 -19.19
N PRO A 364 23.02 15.04 -20.13
CA PRO A 364 24.21 14.21 -20.04
C PRO A 364 25.46 15.10 -19.95
N PRO A 365 26.53 14.64 -19.28
CA PRO A 365 27.78 15.39 -19.18
C PRO A 365 28.29 15.81 -20.56
N ALA A 366 28.55 17.11 -20.73
CA ALA A 366 29.13 17.64 -21.96
C ALA A 366 30.55 17.05 -22.15
N GLY A 367 30.73 16.22 -23.18
CA GLY A 367 32.05 15.65 -23.49
C GLY A 367 32.05 14.20 -23.98
N ILE A 368 30.91 13.49 -23.97
CA ILE A 368 30.80 12.25 -24.74
C ILE A 368 30.45 12.64 -26.18
N PRO A 369 31.38 12.57 -27.14
CA PRO A 369 31.02 12.82 -28.53
C PRO A 369 29.93 11.83 -28.91
N ALA A 370 28.85 12.31 -29.54
CA ALA A 370 27.93 11.44 -30.25
C ALA A 370 28.80 10.57 -31.16
N ARG A 371 28.89 9.26 -30.88
CA ARG A 371 29.68 8.37 -31.72
C ARG A 371 29.04 8.42 -33.10
N THR A 372 29.69 9.12 -34.03
CA THR A 372 29.45 8.94 -35.45
C THR A 372 29.55 7.44 -35.70
N PRO A 373 28.50 6.78 -36.22
CA PRO A 373 28.58 5.38 -36.59
C PRO A 373 29.78 5.22 -37.53
N ALA A 374 30.69 4.30 -37.21
CA ALA A 374 31.77 3.97 -38.11
C ALA A 374 31.17 3.52 -39.47
N PRO A 375 31.76 3.89 -40.62
CA PRO A 375 31.25 3.47 -41.91
C PRO A 375 31.18 1.94 -41.93
N GLY A 376 29.97 1.41 -42.14
CA GLY A 376 29.70 -0.02 -42.11
C GLY A 376 30.66 -0.79 -43.00
N GLY A 377 31.29 -1.83 -42.44
CA GLY A 377 31.99 -2.81 -43.24
C GLY A 377 31.00 -3.43 -44.22
N GLN A 378 31.24 -3.24 -45.50
CA GLN A 378 30.50 -3.90 -46.57
C GLN A 378 30.62 -5.41 -46.40
N ILE A 379 29.51 -6.07 -46.07
CA ILE A 379 29.34 -7.50 -46.29
C ILE A 379 28.95 -7.64 -47.77
N PRO A 380 29.71 -8.37 -48.61
CA PRO A 380 29.33 -8.58 -50.00
C PRO A 380 28.05 -9.42 -50.06
N GLY A 381 26.97 -8.89 -50.65
CA GLY A 381 25.83 -9.71 -51.07
C GLY A 381 24.42 -9.16 -50.86
N PHE A 382 24.20 -7.96 -50.32
CA PHE A 382 22.85 -7.41 -50.17
C PHE A 382 22.75 -6.00 -50.75
N ASP A 383 22.33 -5.90 -52.00
CA ASP A 383 21.79 -4.66 -52.56
C ASP A 383 20.34 -4.51 -52.09
N SER A 384 20.07 -3.49 -51.29
CA SER A 384 18.71 -3.00 -51.07
C SER A 384 18.71 -1.46 -51.19
N PRO A 385 17.96 -0.90 -52.15
CA PRO A 385 17.87 0.54 -52.34
C PRO A 385 16.87 1.14 -51.33
N GLY A 386 17.38 1.89 -50.35
CA GLY A 386 16.53 2.67 -49.45
C GLY A 386 17.07 2.86 -48.03
N ALA A 387 18.32 3.29 -47.86
CA ALA A 387 18.82 3.69 -46.54
C ALA A 387 18.31 5.10 -46.20
N VAL A 388 17.26 5.18 -45.37
CA VAL A 388 16.91 6.40 -44.65
C VAL A 388 17.98 6.61 -43.59
N GLY A 389 18.69 7.75 -43.63
CA GLY A 389 19.78 8.04 -42.70
C GLY A 389 19.33 7.99 -41.23
N PRO A 390 20.23 7.66 -40.28
CA PRO A 390 19.87 7.54 -38.87
C PRO A 390 19.41 8.90 -38.31
N VAL A 391 18.19 8.94 -37.80
CA VAL A 391 17.68 10.06 -37.00
C VAL A 391 18.45 10.08 -35.69
N ALA A 392 19.17 11.17 -35.41
CA ALA A 392 19.85 11.36 -34.14
C ALA A 392 18.83 11.34 -32.99
N ARG A 393 18.92 10.35 -32.10
CA ARG A 393 18.14 10.34 -30.85
C ARG A 393 18.74 11.39 -29.90
N PRO A 394 17.96 12.30 -29.32
CA PRO A 394 18.45 13.15 -28.25
C PRO A 394 18.80 12.26 -27.04
N PRO A 395 19.88 12.57 -26.30
CA PRO A 395 20.29 11.75 -25.18
C PRO A 395 19.33 11.93 -24.00
N SER A 396 18.88 10.82 -23.40
CA SER A 396 18.06 10.82 -22.19
C SER A 396 18.85 11.42 -21.02
N GLY A 397 18.27 12.42 -20.34
CA GLY A 397 18.88 13.02 -19.15
C GLY A 397 18.92 12.05 -17.96
N ILE A 398 19.75 12.35 -16.97
CA ILE A 398 19.76 11.65 -15.68
C ILE A 398 18.65 12.25 -14.82
N ILE A 399 17.72 11.41 -14.37
CA ILE A 399 16.66 11.80 -13.41
C ILE A 399 17.22 11.61 -12.00
N ILE A 400 17.24 12.67 -11.20
CA ILE A 400 17.58 12.64 -9.77
C ILE A 400 16.27 12.82 -8.99
N PRO A 401 15.85 11.82 -8.20
CA PRO A 401 14.65 11.93 -7.39
C PRO A 401 14.82 12.99 -6.31
N TYR A 402 13.71 13.54 -5.83
CA TYR A 402 13.73 14.48 -4.72
C TYR A 402 14.36 13.80 -3.48
N PRO A 403 15.23 14.49 -2.71
CA PRO A 403 15.87 13.87 -1.56
C PRO A 403 14.82 13.47 -0.52
N SER A 404 15.00 12.29 0.05
CA SER A 404 14.05 11.69 0.99
C SER A 404 14.76 10.75 1.96
N ALA A 405 14.17 10.50 3.11
CA ALA A 405 14.62 9.52 4.09
C ALA A 405 13.51 8.54 4.42
N GLU A 406 13.89 7.30 4.73
CA GLU A 406 13.00 6.32 5.33
C GLU A 406 12.89 6.58 6.84
N LEU A 407 11.70 6.43 7.41
CA LEU A 407 11.48 6.64 8.83
C LEU A 407 12.12 5.51 9.65
N GLY A 408 12.60 5.87 10.84
CA GLY A 408 13.28 4.95 11.75
C GLY A 408 12.45 4.62 12.99
N PRO A 409 12.98 3.83 13.93
CA PRO A 409 12.31 3.55 15.20
C PRO A 409 12.15 4.84 16.04
N ALA A 410 11.23 4.83 17.01
CA ALA A 410 10.89 6.02 17.79
C ALA A 410 12.05 6.57 18.64
N ASP A 411 12.97 5.71 19.08
CA ASP A 411 14.15 6.05 19.87
C ASP A 411 15.30 6.65 19.04
N ASP A 412 15.27 6.49 17.71
CA ASP A 412 16.21 7.12 16.78
C ASP A 412 15.51 7.77 15.56
N PRO A 413 14.80 8.90 15.76
CA PRO A 413 14.07 9.57 14.68
C PRO A 413 15.00 10.08 13.57
N VAL A 414 14.77 9.57 12.35
CA VAL A 414 15.57 9.94 11.18
C VAL A 414 15.28 11.37 10.74
N ARG A 415 16.32 12.15 10.42
CA ARG A 415 16.15 13.50 9.87
C ARG A 415 15.75 13.44 8.40
N VAL A 416 14.58 13.98 8.09
CA VAL A 416 14.07 14.15 6.73
C VAL A 416 14.89 15.23 6.01
N PRO A 417 15.42 14.94 4.80
CA PRO A 417 16.15 15.94 4.05
C PRO A 417 15.21 16.98 3.44
N VAL A 418 15.66 18.22 3.40
CA VAL A 418 15.00 19.31 2.69
C VAL A 418 15.63 19.44 1.31
N GLY A 419 14.81 19.38 0.26
CA GLY A 419 15.29 19.60 -1.11
C GLY A 419 15.74 21.04 -1.36
N GLN A 420 16.34 21.28 -2.52
CA GLN A 420 16.85 22.59 -2.93
C GLN A 420 15.93 23.31 -3.92
#